data_AF-A0A7J9D2D8-F1
#
_entry.id   AF-A0A7J9D2D8-F1
#
_cell.length_a   1.000
_cell.length_b   1.000
_cell.length_c   1.000
_cell.angle_alpha   90.00
_cell.angle_beta   90.00
_cell.angle_gamma   90.00
#
_symmetry.space_group_name_H-M   'P 1'
#
loop_
_entity.id
_entity.type
_entity.pdbx_description
1 polymer ?
#
loop_
_entity_poly.entity_id
_entity_poly.type
_entity_poly.pdbx_seq_one_letter_code
_entity_poly.pdbx_strand_id
1 'polypeptide(L)' 'DNLETLLQEKDIQADLICCLQHLKLRFETKDKARRLLSNVSFLLKPGGCFFDITPDSSTIWYEKVIGKYRCF' A
#
# COMPACT_ATOMS: atom_id res chain seq x y z
N ASP A 1 -13.90 1.68 6.62
CA ASP A 1 -13.93 0.65 5.55
C ASP A 1 -14.96 0.89 4.44
N ASN A 2 -15.27 2.15 4.09
CA ASN A 2 -16.33 2.48 3.10
C ASN A 2 -15.87 3.38 1.95
N LEU A 3 -14.55 3.45 1.71
CA LEU A 3 -14.00 4.25 0.62
C LEU A 3 -14.33 3.66 -0.76
N GLU A 4 -14.32 2.33 -0.85
CA GLU A 4 -14.64 1.57 -2.06
C GLU A 4 -16.07 1.83 -2.56
N THR A 5 -17.05 1.81 -1.65
CA THR A 5 -18.47 2.10 -1.95
C THR A 5 -18.69 3.56 -2.35
N LEU A 6 -18.08 4.52 -1.65
CA LEU A 6 -18.15 5.94 -2.00
C LEU A 6 -17.53 6.25 -3.37
N LEU A 7 -16.48 5.52 -3.75
CA LEU A 7 -15.78 5.75 -5.02
C LEU A 7 -16.48 5.05 -6.20
N GLN A 8 -17.05 3.87 -5.97
CA GLN A 8 -17.90 3.19 -6.96
C GLN A 8 -19.12 4.02 -7.35
N GLU A 9 -19.73 4.74 -6.41
CA GLU A 9 -20.88 5.63 -6.68
C GLU A 9 -20.53 6.84 -7.55
N LYS A 10 -19.25 7.19 -7.69
CA LYS A 10 -18.82 8.43 -8.35
C LYS A 10 -18.12 8.21 -9.70
N ASP A 11 -17.97 6.95 -10.16
CA ASP A 11 -17.23 6.57 -11.38
C ASP A 11 -15.87 7.31 -11.50
N ILE A 12 -15.18 7.46 -10.37
CA ILE A 12 -13.94 8.24 -10.31
C ILE A 12 -12.81 7.35 -10.82
N GLN A 13 -12.25 7.72 -11.96
CA GLN A 13 -10.99 7.16 -12.46
C GLN A 13 -9.87 8.19 -12.37
N ALA A 14 -8.70 7.75 -11.90
CA ALA A 14 -7.51 8.56 -11.72
C ALA A 14 -6.35 8.05 -12.59
N ASP A 15 -5.58 8.99 -13.14
CA ASP A 15 -4.33 8.69 -13.84
C ASP A 15 -3.20 8.38 -12.85
N LEU A 16 -3.25 8.99 -11.66
CA LEU A 16 -2.26 8.84 -10.60
C LEU A 16 -2.96 8.58 -9.27
N ILE A 17 -2.53 7.54 -8.56
CA ILE A 17 -2.95 7.25 -7.20
C ILE A 17 -1.72 7.19 -6.32
N CYS A 18 -1.70 7.96 -5.24
CA CYS A 18 -0.62 7.92 -4.26
C CYS A 18 -1.13 7.56 -2.87
N CYS A 19 -0.36 6.76 -2.15
CA CYS A 19 -0.53 6.51 -0.73
C CYS A 19 0.75 6.99 -0.05
N LEU A 20 0.66 8.03 0.78
CA LEU A 20 1.84 8.67 1.40
C LEU A 20 1.96 8.38 2.89
N GLN A 21 0.89 7.90 3.50
CA GLN A 21 0.83 7.61 4.93
C GLN A 21 0.08 6.30 5.15
N HIS A 22 0.54 5.50 6.12
CA HIS A 22 -0.14 4.30 6.61
C HIS A 22 -0.26 3.12 5.64
N LEU A 23 0.47 3.09 4.51
CA LEU A 23 0.45 1.93 3.62
C LEU A 23 0.81 0.64 4.34
N LYS A 24 1.81 0.68 5.24
CA LYS A 24 2.22 -0.48 6.04
C LYS A 24 1.04 -1.18 6.73
N LEU A 25 0.05 -0.44 7.21
CA LEU A 25 -1.13 -1.01 7.89
C LEU A 25 -2.04 -1.80 6.93
N ARG A 26 -2.00 -1.49 5.63
CA ARG A 26 -2.73 -2.23 4.60
C ARG A 26 -2.09 -3.59 4.29
N PHE A 27 -0.83 -3.80 4.66
CA PHE A 27 -0.13 -5.07 4.48
C PHE A 27 -0.06 -5.94 5.74
N GLU A 28 -0.76 -5.57 6.83
CA GLU A 28 -0.83 -6.38 8.06
C GLU A 28 -1.51 -7.74 7.84
N THR A 29 -2.53 -7.78 7.01
CA THR A 29 -3.24 -9.02 6.66
C THR A 29 -3.40 -9.12 5.15
N LYS A 30 -3.47 -10.36 4.66
CA LYS A 30 -3.66 -10.65 3.23
C LYS A 30 -4.94 -10.01 2.68
N ASP A 31 -6.01 -10.01 3.47
CA ASP A 31 -7.30 -9.46 3.06
C ASP A 31 -7.26 -7.93 2.95
N LYS A 32 -6.59 -7.24 3.89
CA LYS A 32 -6.37 -5.79 3.78
C LYS A 32 -5.55 -5.43 2.54
N ALA A 33 -4.51 -6.21 2.24
CA ALA A 33 -3.64 -5.97 1.09
C ALA A 33 -4.39 -6.19 -0.23
N ARG A 34 -5.15 -7.28 -0.34
CA ARG A 34 -6.01 -7.56 -1.49
C ARG A 34 -7.03 -6.46 -1.72
N ARG A 35 -7.68 -5.99 -0.65
CA ARG A 35 -8.68 -4.92 -0.75
C ARG A 35 -8.07 -3.60 -1.21
N LEU A 36 -6.89 -3.25 -0.71
CA LEU A 36 -6.16 -2.09 -1.22
C LEU A 36 -5.88 -2.21 -2.72
N LEU A 37 -5.29 -3.33 -3.16
CA LEU A 37 -4.94 -3.54 -4.56
C LEU A 37 -6.18 -3.54 -5.46
N SER A 38 -7.29 -4.12 -4.99
CA SER A 38 -8.58 -4.08 -5.69
C SER A 38 -9.08 -2.65 -5.88
N ASN A 39 -9.05 -1.84 -4.80
CA ASN A 39 -9.46 -0.44 -4.87
C ASN A 39 -8.58 0.36 -5.82
N VAL A 40 -7.26 0.21 -5.72
CA VAL A 40 -6.31 0.91 -6.60
C VAL A 40 -6.56 0.51 -8.05
N SER A 41 -6.70 -0.79 -8.34
CA SER A 41 -6.97 -1.27 -9.70
C SER A 41 -8.30 -0.78 -10.26
N PHE A 42 -9.34 -0.67 -9.43
CA PHE A 42 -10.64 -0.17 -9.87
C PHE A 42 -10.59 1.32 -10.23
N LEU A 43 -9.78 2.09 -9.50
CA LEU A 43 -9.66 3.54 -9.66
C LEU A 43 -8.67 3.94 -10.75
N LEU A 44 -7.70 3.09 -11.08
CA LEU A 44 -6.71 3.42 -12.09
C LEU A 44 -7.27 3.27 -13.50
N LYS A 45 -7.04 4.30 -14.31
CA LYS A 45 -7.20 4.19 -15.76
C LYS A 45 -6.16 3.22 -16.34
N PRO A 46 -6.42 2.61 -17.50
CA PRO A 46 -5.38 1.92 -18.26
C PRO A 46 -4.18 2.84 -18.51
N GLY A 47 -2.99 2.39 -18.13
CA GLY A 47 -1.76 3.19 -18.22
C GLY A 47 -1.51 4.16 -17.06
N GLY A 48 -2.44 4.26 -16.11
CA GLY A 48 -2.25 5.01 -14.87
C GLY A 48 -1.21 4.37 -13.95
N CYS A 49 -0.73 5.12 -12.96
CA CYS A 49 0.31 4.67 -12.06
C CYS A 49 -0.06 4.79 -10.59
N PHE A 50 0.33 3.79 -9.81
CA PHE A 50 0.23 3.78 -8.36
C PHE A 50 1.62 3.99 -7.73
N PHE A 51 1.74 4.98 -6.86
CA PHE A 51 2.97 5.31 -6.15
C PHE A 51 2.79 5.27 -4.64
N ASP A 52 3.85 4.88 -3.94
CA ASP A 52 3.89 4.90 -2.49
C ASP A 52 5.32 5.14 -1.99
N ILE A 53 5.43 5.49 -0.72
CA ILE A 53 6.68 5.55 0.03
C ILE A 53 6.63 4.46 1.09
N THR A 54 7.17 3.29 0.75
CA THR A 54 7.31 2.17 1.71
C THR A 54 8.78 2.00 2.10
N PRO A 55 9.09 1.89 3.40
CA PRO A 55 10.40 1.48 3.86
C PRO A 55 10.77 0.11 3.29
N ASP A 56 12.00 0.01 2.79
CA ASP A 56 12.51 -1.21 2.19
C ASP A 56 12.52 -2.35 3.23
N SER A 57 11.89 -3.46 2.87
CA SER A 57 11.76 -4.61 3.75
C SER A 57 13.11 -5.28 4.03
N SER A 58 14.06 -5.19 3.09
CA SER A 58 15.40 -5.74 3.26
C SER A 58 16.19 -4.96 4.32
N THR A 59 16.07 -3.63 4.29
CA THR A 59 16.63 -2.73 5.32
C THR A 59 16.00 -2.99 6.69
N ILE A 60 14.67 -3.13 6.77
CA ILE A 60 13.98 -3.48 8.03
C ILE A 60 14.47 -4.82 8.58
N TRP A 61 14.59 -5.84 7.72
CA TRP A 61 15.08 -7.16 8.13
C TRP A 61 16.51 -7.09 8.65
N TYR A 62 17.37 -6.36 7.96
CA TYR A 62 18.77 -6.18 8.35
C TYR A 62 18.89 -5.51 9.72
N GLU A 63 18.21 -4.39 9.95
CA GLU A 63 18.25 -3.69 11.25
C GLU A 63 17.71 -4.57 12.39
N LYS A 64 16.60 -5.28 12.14
CA LYS A 64 15.93 -6.09 13.16
C LYS A 64 16.69 -7.37 13.52
N VAL A 65 17.30 -8.02 12.52
CA VAL A 65 18.01 -9.28 12.71
C VAL A 65 19.48 -9.02 13.07
N ILE A 66 20.21 -8.23 12.29
CA ILE A 66 21.66 -8.02 12.49
C ILE A 66 21.95 -7.00 13.60
N GLY A 67 21.11 -5.98 13.77
CA GLY A 67 21.23 -5.05 14.91
C GLY A 67 21.13 -5.77 16.26
N LYS A 68 20.42 -6.90 16.32
CA LYS A 68 20.34 -7.78 17.50
C LYS A 68 21.63 -8.57 17.76
N TYR A 69 22.41 -8.90 16.73
CA TYR A 69 23.68 -9.61 16.85
C TYR A 69 24.89 -8.68 17.03
N ARG A 70 24.71 -7.36 16.92
CA ARG A 70 25.78 -6.37 17.12
C ARG A 70 25.88 -5.88 18.59
N CYS A 71 25.04 -6.40 19.48
CA CYS A 71 25.17 -6.27 20.93
C CYS A 71 25.75 -7.57 21.51
N PHE A 72 27.01 -7.87 21.22
CA PHE A 72 27.84 -8.85 21.94
C PHE A 72 29.23 -8.26 22.13
#